data_AF-A0A2A9FRJ9-F1
#
_entry.id   AF-A0A2A9FRJ9-F1
#
_cell.length_a   1.000
_cell.length_b   1.000
_cell.length_c   1.000
_cell.angle_alpha   90.00
_cell.angle_beta   90.00
_cell.angle_gamma   90.00
#
_symmetry.space_group_name_H-M   'P 1'
#
loop_
_entity.id
_entity.type
_entity.pdbx_description
1 polymer ?
#
loop_
_entity_poly.entity_id
_entity_poly.type
_entity_poly.pdbx_seq_one_letter_code
_entity_poly.pdbx_strand_id
1 'polypeptide(L)'
;MQNLYETILGDKNRIYYLTKFEQFDRLGSGLKASWNWPAFLCGGVWALYRKMYGWFFAFLGIIFLSNIFEKAGSPGLSAIVLFVPWIAFTIYADSLYHNNIKKKIAAAQLTVKDEPKLLEYLRYKGGVQTWVIWVFGGLPVIGILAAILIPMFARH
;
A
#
# COMPACT_ATOMS: atom_id res chain seq x y z
N MET A 1 19.15 5.06 -12.49
CA MET A 1 17.98 4.86 -11.59
C MET A 1 17.12 3.67 -11.99
N GLN A 2 16.90 3.42 -13.29
CA GLN A 2 16.04 2.32 -13.77
C GLN A 2 16.42 0.93 -13.23
N ASN A 3 17.70 0.55 -13.29
CA ASN A 3 18.19 -0.72 -12.73
C ASN A 3 17.92 -0.87 -11.21
N LEU A 4 18.02 0.23 -10.44
CA LEU A 4 17.73 0.22 -9.00
C LEU A 4 16.23 0.07 -8.73
N TYR A 5 15.36 0.69 -9.55
CA TYR A 5 13.92 0.52 -9.46
C TYR A 5 13.49 -0.91 -9.80
N GLU A 6 14.06 -1.50 -10.85
CA GLU A 6 13.81 -2.90 -11.22
C GLU A 6 14.17 -3.85 -10.07
N THR A 7 15.34 -3.64 -9.49
CA THR A 7 15.86 -4.47 -8.39
C THR A 7 14.99 -4.40 -7.14
N ILE A 8 14.54 -3.20 -6.74
CA ILE A 8 13.74 -3.03 -5.51
C ILE A 8 12.26 -3.38 -5.69
N LEU A 9 11.68 -3.25 -6.89
CA LEU A 9 10.28 -3.59 -7.14
C LEU A 9 10.07 -5.11 -7.20
N GLY A 10 11.08 -5.86 -7.64
CA GLY A 10 10.96 -7.30 -7.90
C GLY A 10 10.06 -7.57 -9.12
N ASP A 11 9.40 -8.73 -9.14
CA ASP A 11 8.65 -9.18 -10.34
C ASP A 11 7.20 -8.67 -10.41
N LYS A 12 6.57 -8.41 -9.27
CA LYS A 12 5.11 -8.16 -9.24
C LYS A 12 4.76 -6.74 -9.68
N ASN A 13 3.96 -6.63 -10.74
CA ASN A 13 3.49 -5.38 -11.33
C ASN A 13 4.63 -4.41 -11.70
N ARG A 14 5.83 -4.96 -11.98
CA ARG A 14 7.05 -4.18 -12.23
C ARG A 14 6.85 -3.16 -13.35
N ILE A 15 6.35 -3.59 -14.50
CA ILE A 15 6.17 -2.74 -15.69
C ILE A 15 5.31 -1.52 -15.35
N TYR A 16 4.17 -1.74 -14.69
CA TYR A 16 3.28 -0.65 -14.28
C TYR A 16 3.99 0.41 -13.44
N TYR A 17 4.72 -0.01 -12.39
CA TYR A 17 5.39 0.94 -11.50
C TYR A 17 6.59 1.60 -12.15
N LEU A 18 7.36 0.90 -12.99
CA LEU A 18 8.47 1.50 -13.72
C LEU A 18 7.98 2.63 -14.63
N THR A 19 6.95 2.38 -15.44
CA THR A 19 6.38 3.41 -16.32
C THR A 19 5.86 4.61 -15.52
N LYS A 20 5.18 4.37 -14.39
CA LYS A 20 4.71 5.45 -13.50
C LYS A 20 5.86 6.25 -12.88
N PHE A 21 6.89 5.56 -12.39
CA PHE A 21 8.03 6.20 -11.73
C PHE A 21 8.83 7.05 -12.72
N GLU A 22 9.04 6.56 -13.94
CA GLU A 22 9.65 7.34 -15.02
C GLU A 22 8.82 8.58 -15.36
N GLN A 23 7.50 8.44 -15.46
CA GLN A 23 6.60 9.58 -15.69
C GLN A 23 6.73 10.62 -14.55
N PHE A 24 6.73 10.18 -13.30
CA PHE A 24 6.84 11.07 -12.15
C PHE A 24 8.21 11.73 -12.03
N ASP A 25 9.29 11.01 -12.34
CA ASP A 25 10.64 11.57 -12.36
C ASP A 25 10.77 12.66 -13.45
N ARG A 26 10.09 12.52 -14.60
CA ARG A 26 10.02 13.57 -15.64
C ARG A 26 9.22 14.80 -15.21
N LEU A 27 8.17 14.61 -14.41
CA LEU A 27 7.33 15.70 -13.88
C LEU A 27 8.01 16.48 -12.74
N GLY A 28 9.18 16.05 -12.26
CA GLY A 28 9.94 16.73 -11.21
C GLY A 28 9.41 16.50 -9.79
N SER A 29 9.79 17.38 -8.87
CA SER A 29 9.48 17.26 -7.44
C SER A 29 7.99 17.44 -7.14
N GLY A 30 7.57 16.98 -5.95
CA GLY A 30 6.19 17.10 -5.45
C GLY A 30 5.34 15.84 -5.67
N LEU A 31 4.14 15.85 -5.08
CA LEU A 31 3.17 14.77 -5.24
C LEU A 31 2.53 14.83 -6.63
N LYS A 32 2.40 13.68 -7.27
CA LYS A 32 1.79 13.53 -8.58
C LYS A 32 0.48 12.78 -8.44
N ALA A 33 -0.60 13.39 -8.92
CA ALA A 33 -1.91 12.78 -8.89
C ALA A 33 -2.00 11.65 -9.92
N SER A 34 -2.39 10.46 -9.48
CA SER A 34 -2.74 9.33 -10.32
C SER A 34 -3.66 8.38 -9.57
N TRP A 35 -4.80 8.07 -10.16
CA TRP A 35 -5.75 7.14 -9.55
C TRP A 35 -5.15 5.74 -9.40
N ASN A 36 -5.20 5.19 -8.19
CA ASN A 36 -4.75 3.85 -7.87
C ASN A 36 -5.91 2.98 -7.37
N TRP A 37 -6.37 2.07 -8.24
CA TRP A 37 -7.49 1.17 -7.94
C TRP A 37 -7.25 0.26 -6.73
N PRO A 38 -6.11 -0.42 -6.59
CA PRO A 38 -5.84 -1.21 -5.38
C PRO A 38 -5.83 -0.40 -4.08
N ALA A 39 -5.33 0.83 -4.09
CA ALA A 39 -5.32 1.71 -2.92
C ALA A 39 -6.74 2.19 -2.56
N PHE A 40 -7.58 2.45 -3.57
CA PHE A 40 -8.99 2.77 -3.35
C PHE A 40 -9.74 1.65 -2.63
N LEU A 41 -9.59 0.40 -3.13
CA LEU A 41 -10.36 -0.74 -2.62
C LEU A 41 -9.83 -1.27 -1.30
N CYS A 42 -8.50 -1.24 -1.10
CA CYS A 42 -7.86 -1.88 0.05
C CYS A 42 -7.27 -0.89 1.06
N GLY A 43 -7.28 0.43 0.78
CA GLY A 43 -6.80 1.48 1.68
C GLY A 43 -5.42 1.18 2.28
N GLY A 44 -5.33 1.24 3.61
CA GLY A 44 -4.10 0.93 4.35
C GLY A 44 -3.53 -0.47 4.10
N VAL A 45 -4.37 -1.48 3.79
CA VAL A 45 -3.90 -2.85 3.50
C VAL A 45 -3.04 -2.88 2.23
N TRP A 46 -3.34 -2.05 1.24
CA TRP A 46 -2.48 -1.88 0.06
C TRP A 46 -1.11 -1.32 0.44
N ALA A 47 -1.07 -0.34 1.36
CA ALA A 47 0.18 0.21 1.87
C ALA A 47 0.99 -0.84 2.64
N LEU A 48 0.32 -1.66 3.46
CA LEU A 48 0.94 -2.77 4.19
C LEU A 48 1.57 -3.79 3.24
N TYR A 49 0.84 -4.20 2.20
CA TYR A 49 1.32 -5.09 1.15
C TYR A 49 2.61 -4.57 0.49
N ARG A 50 2.74 -3.26 0.32
CA ARG A 50 3.93 -2.61 -0.28
C ARG A 50 5.00 -2.18 0.72
N LYS A 51 4.95 -2.67 1.95
CA LYS A 51 5.90 -2.33 3.02
C LYS A 51 5.96 -0.82 3.30
N MET A 52 4.80 -0.15 3.25
CA MET A 52 4.59 1.25 3.62
C MET A 52 3.90 1.33 4.99
N TYR A 53 4.54 0.76 6.02
CA TYR A 53 3.93 0.55 7.34
C TYR A 53 3.42 1.84 8.00
N GLY A 54 4.12 2.96 7.83
CA GLY A 54 3.66 4.25 8.37
C GLY A 54 2.29 4.66 7.83
N TRP A 55 2.03 4.41 6.54
CA TRP A 55 0.73 4.68 5.93
C TRP A 55 -0.34 3.69 6.38
N PHE A 56 0.00 2.41 6.58
CA PHE A 56 -0.92 1.44 7.16
C PHE A 56 -1.39 1.87 8.56
N PHE A 57 -0.48 2.25 9.45
CA PHE A 57 -0.85 2.72 10.79
C PHE A 57 -1.57 4.07 10.78
N ALA A 58 -1.26 4.97 9.83
CA ALA A 58 -2.02 6.20 9.64
C ALA A 58 -3.50 5.92 9.31
N PHE A 59 -3.77 4.93 8.45
CA PHE A 59 -5.14 4.49 8.17
C PHE A 59 -5.85 3.93 9.41
N LEU A 60 -5.16 3.12 10.22
CA LEU A 60 -5.72 2.64 11.48
C LEU A 60 -6.08 3.80 12.43
N GLY A 61 -5.21 4.81 12.51
CA GLY A 61 -5.48 6.03 13.27
C GLY A 61 -6.67 6.81 12.74
N ILE A 62 -6.81 6.94 11.42
CA ILE A 62 -7.97 7.60 10.78
C ILE A 62 -9.27 6.86 11.09
N ILE A 63 -9.28 5.53 10.96
CA ILE A 63 -10.45 4.70 11.27
C ILE A 63 -10.81 4.85 12.75
N PHE A 64 -9.82 4.79 13.65
CA PHE A 64 -10.04 4.97 15.08
C PHE A 64 -10.63 6.35 15.40
N LEU A 65 -10.09 7.41 14.78
CA LEU A 65 -10.57 8.77 14.98
C LEU A 65 -11.99 8.99 14.42
N SER A 66 -12.29 8.44 13.25
CA SER A 66 -13.65 8.44 12.70
C SER A 66 -14.63 7.77 13.65
N ASN A 67 -14.28 6.61 14.23
CA ASN A 67 -15.11 5.93 15.23
C ASN A 67 -15.35 6.77 16.50
N ILE A 68 -14.39 7.60 16.93
CA ILE A 68 -14.58 8.53 18.05
C ILE A 68 -15.65 9.57 17.70
N PHE A 69 -15.56 10.20 16.52
CA PHE A 69 -16.54 11.18 16.07
C PHE A 69 -17.94 10.59 15.88
N GLU A 70 -18.01 9.34 15.39
CA GLU A 70 -19.25 8.59 15.26
C GLU A 70 -19.93 8.44 16.63
N LYS A 71 -19.18 7.92 17.62
CA LYS A 71 -19.69 7.70 18.98
C LYS A 71 -20.01 9.00 19.73
N ALA A 72 -19.37 10.10 19.35
CA ALA A 72 -19.64 11.43 19.88
C ALA A 72 -20.88 12.09 19.25
N GLY A 73 -21.66 11.39 18.42
CA GLY A 73 -22.87 11.91 17.79
C GLY A 73 -22.59 12.87 16.63
N SER A 74 -21.40 12.82 16.04
CA SER A 74 -20.97 13.66 14.92
C SER A 74 -20.70 12.83 13.64
N PRO A 75 -21.70 12.12 13.09
CA PRO A 75 -21.50 11.20 11.96
C PRO A 75 -21.03 11.91 10.67
N GLY A 76 -21.42 13.18 10.47
CA GLY A 76 -20.92 13.98 9.34
C GLY A 76 -19.41 14.20 9.41
N LEU A 77 -18.90 14.50 10.61
CA LEU A 77 -17.46 14.69 10.83
C LEU A 77 -16.70 13.37 10.75
N SER A 78 -17.28 12.28 11.29
CA SER A 78 -16.78 10.91 11.13
C SER A 78 -16.57 10.55 9.66
N ALA A 79 -17.57 10.80 8.81
CA ALA A 79 -17.48 10.55 7.37
C ALA A 79 -16.39 11.38 6.69
N ILE A 80 -16.28 12.68 7.01
CA ILE A 80 -15.24 13.55 6.45
C ILE A 80 -13.85 13.05 6.82
N VAL A 81 -13.63 12.74 8.10
CA VAL A 81 -12.35 12.24 8.63
C VAL A 81 -11.96 10.92 7.98
N LEU A 82 -12.91 10.06 7.66
CA LEU A 82 -12.65 8.79 7.00
C LEU A 82 -12.39 8.97 5.50
N PHE A 83 -13.34 9.55 4.77
CA PHE A 83 -13.35 9.51 3.31
C PHE A 83 -12.40 10.50 2.66
N VAL A 84 -12.20 11.71 3.23
CA VAL A 84 -11.31 12.71 2.60
C VAL A 84 -9.87 12.21 2.54
N PRO A 85 -9.25 11.72 3.65
CA PRO A 85 -7.91 11.13 3.58
C PRO A 85 -7.86 9.87 2.73
N TRP A 86 -8.92 9.06 2.70
CA TRP A 86 -8.99 7.84 1.88
C TRP A 86 -8.90 8.15 0.38
N ILE A 87 -9.69 9.10 -0.09
CA ILE A 87 -9.68 9.55 -1.49
C ILE A 87 -8.37 10.27 -1.82
N ALA A 88 -7.89 11.14 -0.94
CA ALA A 88 -6.60 11.79 -1.13
C ALA A 88 -5.46 10.77 -1.25
N PHE A 89 -5.42 9.77 -0.36
CA PHE A 89 -4.44 8.69 -0.43
C PHE A 89 -4.56 7.91 -1.75
N THR A 90 -5.78 7.60 -2.18
CA THR A 90 -6.04 6.91 -3.46
C THR A 90 -5.46 7.67 -4.65
N ILE A 91 -5.62 8.98 -4.69
CA ILE A 91 -5.12 9.85 -5.75
C ILE A 91 -3.59 9.96 -5.73
N TYR A 92 -2.95 9.88 -4.56
CA TYR A 92 -1.51 10.05 -4.43
C TYR A 92 -0.74 8.76 -4.15
N ALA A 93 -1.40 7.60 -4.12
CA ALA A 93 -0.82 6.34 -3.67
C ALA A 93 0.43 5.94 -4.46
N ASP A 94 0.41 6.04 -5.80
CA ASP A 94 1.57 5.72 -6.63
C ASP A 94 2.72 6.69 -6.40
N SER A 95 2.43 7.99 -6.25
CA SER A 95 3.45 9.00 -5.98
C SER A 95 4.06 8.84 -4.57
N LEU A 96 3.24 8.51 -3.57
CA LEU A 96 3.71 8.17 -2.23
C LEU A 96 4.58 6.91 -2.24
N TYR A 97 4.19 5.90 -3.03
CA TYR A 97 4.99 4.69 -3.19
C TYR A 97 6.31 4.97 -3.90
N HIS A 98 6.31 5.76 -4.96
CA HIS A 98 7.51 6.22 -5.67
C HIS A 98 8.48 6.92 -4.72
N ASN A 99 7.99 7.88 -3.93
CA ASN A 99 8.78 8.58 -2.93
C ASN A 99 9.35 7.64 -1.87
N ASN A 100 8.56 6.67 -1.40
CA ASN A 100 9.02 5.65 -0.46
C ASN A 100 10.15 4.78 -1.05
N ILE A 101 10.04 4.40 -2.33
CA ILE A 101 11.08 3.65 -3.04
C ILE A 101 12.35 4.49 -3.20
N LYS A 102 12.24 5.75 -3.63
CA LYS A 102 13.39 6.67 -3.73
C LYS A 102 14.11 6.85 -2.40
N LYS A 103 13.36 7.02 -1.30
CA LYS A 103 13.93 7.10 0.06
C LYS A 103 14.69 5.82 0.45
N LYS A 104 14.14 4.65 0.15
CA LYS A 104 14.81 3.36 0.41
C LYS A 104 16.10 3.21 -0.39
N ILE A 105 16.08 3.58 -1.67
CA ILE A 105 17.26 3.55 -2.53
C ILE A 105 18.33 4.52 -2.03
N ALA A 106 17.96 5.77 -1.74
CA ALA A 106 18.91 6.77 -1.23
C ALA A 106 19.54 6.33 0.09
N ALA A 107 18.74 5.80 1.03
CA ALA A 107 19.25 5.27 2.31
C ALA A 107 20.21 4.08 2.11
N ALA A 108 19.91 3.20 1.14
CA ALA A 108 20.77 2.07 0.81
C ALA A 108 22.12 2.53 0.22
N GLN A 109 22.09 3.50 -0.70
CA GLN A 109 23.30 4.08 -1.32
C GLN A 109 24.22 4.78 -0.33
N LEU A 110 23.67 5.36 0.74
CA LEU A 110 24.45 5.96 1.83
C LEU A 110 25.18 4.91 2.68
N THR A 111 24.65 3.69 2.76
CA THR A 111 25.17 2.62 3.64
C THR A 111 26.06 1.64 2.89
N VAL A 112 25.73 1.33 1.65
CA VAL A 112 26.40 0.30 0.84
C VAL A 112 26.98 0.94 -0.41
N LYS A 113 28.32 1.06 -0.44
CA LYS A 113 29.04 1.65 -1.58
C LYS A 113 29.36 0.67 -2.70
N ASP A 114 29.35 -0.62 -2.39
CA ASP A 114 29.64 -1.69 -3.34
C ASP A 114 28.38 -2.07 -4.11
N GLU A 115 28.45 -2.04 -5.44
CA GLU A 115 27.29 -2.13 -6.32
C GLU A 115 26.57 -3.50 -6.24
N PRO A 116 27.26 -4.65 -6.32
CA PRO A 116 26.59 -5.96 -6.17
C PRO A 116 25.90 -6.12 -4.82
N LYS A 117 26.54 -5.65 -3.73
CA LYS A 117 25.97 -5.70 -2.38
C LYS A 117 24.78 -4.76 -2.23
N LEU A 118 24.81 -3.61 -2.89
CA LEU A 118 23.68 -2.67 -2.92
C LEU A 118 22.47 -3.33 -3.60
N LEU A 119 22.66 -3.97 -4.75
CA LEU A 119 21.58 -4.65 -5.47
C LEU A 119 20.99 -5.80 -4.65
N GLU A 120 21.82 -6.59 -3.98
CA GLU A 120 21.36 -7.66 -3.09
C GLU A 120 20.54 -7.10 -1.91
N TYR A 121 21.03 -6.02 -1.28
CA TYR A 121 20.32 -5.35 -0.20
C TYR A 121 18.96 -4.79 -0.64
N LEU A 122 18.90 -4.16 -1.82
CA LEU A 122 17.66 -3.64 -2.40
C LEU A 122 16.67 -4.76 -2.71
N ARG A 123 17.15 -5.90 -3.22
CA ARG A 123 16.31 -7.08 -3.49
C ARG A 123 15.69 -7.63 -2.21
N TYR A 124 16.45 -7.65 -1.11
CA TYR A 124 15.97 -8.10 0.20
C TYR A 124 14.96 -7.12 0.83
N LYS A 125 15.24 -5.82 0.80
CA LYS A 125 14.37 -4.79 1.40
C LYS A 125 13.15 -4.45 0.55
N GLY A 126 13.23 -4.70 -0.75
CA GLY A 126 12.21 -4.44 -1.76
C GLY A 126 11.04 -5.42 -1.76
N GLY A 127 10.35 -5.49 -2.89
CA GLY A 127 9.21 -6.38 -3.12
C GLY A 127 7.98 -6.05 -2.27
N VAL A 128 7.15 -7.08 -2.05
CA VAL A 128 5.83 -6.99 -1.41
C VAL A 128 5.68 -8.06 -0.32
N GLN A 129 4.71 -7.89 0.56
CA GLN A 129 4.38 -8.84 1.62
C GLN A 129 3.22 -9.74 1.21
N THR A 130 3.52 -10.90 0.60
CA THR A 130 2.49 -11.83 0.08
C THR A 130 1.55 -12.38 1.14
N TRP A 131 1.99 -12.52 2.39
CA TRP A 131 1.13 -12.96 3.49
C TRP A 131 -0.09 -12.05 3.71
N VAL A 132 0.01 -10.77 3.34
CA VAL A 132 -1.09 -9.79 3.48
C VAL A 132 -2.31 -10.21 2.66
N ILE A 133 -2.09 -10.81 1.48
CA ILE A 133 -3.19 -11.31 0.62
C ILE A 133 -3.94 -12.44 1.31
N TRP A 134 -3.22 -13.34 1.99
CA TRP A 134 -3.84 -14.46 2.70
C TRP A 134 -4.62 -13.98 3.92
N VAL A 135 -4.06 -13.06 4.70
CA VAL A 135 -4.69 -12.55 5.93
C VAL A 135 -5.90 -11.67 5.64
N PHE A 136 -5.80 -10.74 4.68
CA PHE A 136 -6.86 -9.75 4.41
C PHE A 136 -7.78 -10.13 3.24
N GLY A 137 -7.49 -11.20 2.49
CA GLY A 137 -8.32 -11.69 1.40
C GLY A 137 -8.72 -13.14 1.57
N GLY A 138 -7.74 -14.05 1.64
CA GLY A 138 -7.99 -15.50 1.68
C GLY A 138 -8.82 -15.96 2.88
N LEU A 139 -8.38 -15.64 4.10
CA LEU A 139 -9.06 -16.06 5.34
C LEU A 139 -10.49 -15.52 5.47
N PRO A 140 -10.77 -14.21 5.24
CA PRO A 140 -12.13 -13.69 5.26
C PRO A 140 -13.05 -14.38 4.25
N VAL A 141 -12.58 -14.64 3.02
CA VAL A 141 -13.38 -15.32 2.01
C VAL A 141 -13.74 -16.74 2.44
N ILE A 142 -12.77 -17.49 2.98
CA ILE A 142 -13.03 -18.85 3.52
C ILE A 142 -14.04 -18.79 4.66
N GLY A 143 -13.90 -17.83 5.58
CA GLY A 143 -14.84 -17.66 6.70
C GLY A 143 -16.27 -17.35 6.23
N ILE A 144 -16.41 -16.47 5.23
CA ILE A 144 -17.71 -16.15 4.62
C ILE A 144 -18.32 -17.38 3.95
N LEU A 145 -17.53 -18.13 3.16
CA LEU A 145 -17.99 -19.36 2.53
C LEU A 145 -18.42 -20.41 3.56
N ALA A 146 -17.65 -20.61 4.62
CA ALA A 146 -17.99 -21.53 5.70
C ALA A 146 -19.29 -21.12 6.39
N ALA A 147 -19.49 -19.83 6.68
CA ALA A 147 -20.72 -19.31 7.29
C ALA A 147 -21.97 -19.53 6.42
N ILE A 148 -21.82 -19.57 5.09
CA ILE A 148 -22.91 -19.85 4.14
C ILE A 148 -23.13 -21.36 3.97
N LEU A 149 -22.05 -22.12 3.80
CA LEU A 149 -22.10 -23.55 3.44
C LEU A 149 -22.42 -24.46 4.63
N ILE A 150 -21.91 -24.17 5.83
CA ILE A 150 -22.16 -25.02 7.02
C ILE A 150 -23.67 -25.13 7.31
N PRO A 151 -24.46 -24.03 7.36
CA PRO A 151 -25.91 -24.14 7.55
C PRO A 151 -26.64 -24.80 6.39
N MET A 152 -26.10 -24.73 5.16
CA MET A 152 -26.70 -25.35 3.99
C MET A 152 -26.63 -26.89 4.08
N PHE A 153 -25.48 -27.43 4.47
CA PHE A 153 -25.29 -28.88 4.61
C PHE A 153 -25.87 -29.44 5.92
N ALA A 154 -26.02 -28.62 6.96
CA ALA A 154 -26.65 -29.02 8.22
C ALA A 154 -28.20 -29.09 8.15
N ARG A 155 -28.80 -28.66 7.04
CA ARG A 155 -30.27 -28.67 6.81
C ARG A 155 -30.75 -29.88 5.99
N HIS A 156 -29.87 -30.82 5.66
CA HIS A 156 -30.17 -32.11 5.03
C HIS A 156 -29.97 -33.23 6.05
#